data_AF-A0A6G0WP57-F1
#
_entry.id   AF-A0A6G0WP57-F1
#
_cell.length_a   1.000
_cell.length_b   1.000
_cell.length_c   1.000
_cell.angle_alpha   90.00
_cell.angle_beta   90.00
_cell.angle_gamma   90.00
#
_symmetry.space_group_name_H-M   'P 1'
#
loop_
_entity.id
_entity.type
_entity.pdbx_description
1 polymer ?
#
loop_
_entity_poly.entity_id
_entity_poly.type
_entity_poly.pdbx_seq_one_letter_code
_entity_poly.pdbx_strand_id
1 'polypeptide(L)'
;MESSPPPLGLTLAFFHEFIRRSKIPLEGLTTKDVCRELVKPYTLSTKQSLVNHVLADPVDSITYLRPASWYVSHAWSYLFLDTVQALDTYFDEKELDPSTEALWFCVFNVNQHDVVSDDAVDFEEIFRTTLGTIRRMVMVVHPWNDPITLTRIWCIYEVYLATLLEGGEFQVAMATPQKRAFLDDVRSQSNAFFDMLGKVRSERARATKRSDQARIVQLIDEQIGFTDLDNKIFGALSGWMFNCVLQQSVLPNTTLVESATWCLVVGALMCDADREEEAEKYLLRALDLFQDNIAACKASMYIARVRAGRGEPRINWENLLIASMKRQSYELGRAHPDTLNTMYELGFCYCDIGEFDQAAELLTEVVIHRTNELGEGHYDTTIAMSLLGYIYLESGELDEALKWLQPSYDLQLTHLGDDHPATGRTMNNLALCYDGQGRYDLALPLYRKAHETSRRVFGEKHPSTEASWDNLHAATLRSRLLDSTSLSNSDPS
;
A
#
# COMPACT_ATOMS: atom_id res chain seq x y z
N MET A 1 19.96 -21.94 -21.42
CA MET A 1 18.75 -22.78 -21.46
C MET A 1 17.83 -22.13 -22.48
N GLU A 2 17.50 -22.82 -23.57
CA GLU A 2 16.48 -22.31 -24.52
C GLU A 2 15.19 -22.07 -23.73
N SER A 3 14.70 -20.83 -23.74
CA SER A 3 13.45 -20.48 -23.06
C SER A 3 12.32 -21.25 -23.73
N SER A 4 11.64 -22.11 -22.97
CA SER A 4 10.37 -22.72 -23.43
C SER A 4 9.46 -21.62 -23.97
N PRO A 5 8.75 -21.84 -25.08
CA PRO A 5 7.85 -20.83 -25.63
C PRO A 5 6.75 -20.50 -24.62
N PRO A 6 6.24 -19.25 -24.60
CA PRO A 6 5.15 -18.88 -23.72
C PRO A 6 3.93 -19.78 -23.96
N PRO A 7 3.19 -20.16 -22.90
CA PRO A 7 1.97 -20.92 -23.07
C PRO A 7 0.96 -20.10 -23.88
N LEU A 8 0.04 -20.79 -24.53
CA LEU A 8 -1.04 -20.13 -25.26
C LEU A 8 -1.96 -19.39 -24.29
N GLY A 9 -2.45 -18.23 -24.73
CA GLY A 9 -3.44 -17.41 -24.08
C GLY A 9 -4.58 -17.04 -25.02
N LEU A 10 -5.56 -16.35 -24.47
CA LEU A 10 -6.70 -15.81 -25.23
C LEU A 10 -6.57 -14.29 -25.27
N THR A 11 -6.76 -13.75 -26.46
CA THR A 11 -6.82 -12.30 -26.70
C THR A 11 -8.00 -11.66 -25.96
N LEU A 12 -7.91 -10.37 -25.66
CA LEU A 12 -9.00 -9.64 -25.03
C LEU A 12 -10.26 -9.62 -25.91
N ALA A 13 -10.08 -9.58 -27.23
CA ALA A 13 -11.17 -9.75 -28.20
C ALA A 13 -11.95 -11.07 -28.03
N PHE A 14 -11.30 -12.15 -27.58
CA PHE A 14 -12.00 -13.39 -27.25
C PHE A 14 -12.94 -13.22 -26.06
N PHE A 15 -12.54 -12.45 -25.05
CA PHE A 15 -13.40 -12.24 -23.87
C PHE A 15 -14.66 -11.47 -24.23
N HIS A 16 -14.55 -10.46 -25.10
CA HIS A 16 -15.71 -9.76 -25.66
C HIS A 16 -16.62 -10.71 -26.46
N GLU A 17 -16.02 -11.57 -27.30
CA GLU A 17 -16.78 -12.55 -28.07
C GLU A 17 -17.43 -13.62 -27.17
N PHE A 18 -16.74 -14.07 -26.12
CA PHE A 18 -17.26 -15.01 -25.13
C PHE A 18 -18.47 -14.41 -24.39
N ILE A 19 -18.37 -13.13 -23.98
CA ILE A 19 -19.48 -12.39 -23.38
C ILE A 19 -20.65 -12.31 -24.38
N ARG A 20 -20.39 -11.92 -25.63
CA ARG A 20 -21.41 -11.78 -26.67
C ARG A 20 -22.10 -13.09 -27.03
N ARG A 21 -21.36 -14.21 -27.00
CA ARG A 21 -21.87 -15.57 -27.27
C ARG A 21 -22.59 -16.19 -26.07
N SER A 22 -22.49 -15.59 -24.88
CA SER A 22 -23.13 -16.12 -23.68
C SER A 22 -24.64 -16.23 -23.87
N LYS A 23 -25.19 -17.39 -23.49
CA LYS A 23 -26.63 -17.65 -23.53
C LYS A 23 -27.35 -17.26 -22.24
N ILE A 24 -26.60 -16.85 -21.22
CA ILE A 24 -27.12 -16.38 -19.93
C ILE A 24 -26.65 -14.94 -19.67
N PRO A 25 -27.44 -14.12 -18.97
CA PRO A 25 -26.96 -12.83 -18.44
C PRO A 25 -25.73 -13.03 -17.56
N LEU A 26 -24.72 -12.18 -17.73
CA LEU A 26 -23.47 -12.25 -16.96
C LEU A 26 -23.42 -11.22 -15.83
N GLU A 27 -24.38 -10.30 -15.80
CA GLU A 27 -24.50 -9.28 -14.77
C GLU A 27 -24.62 -9.91 -13.37
N GLY A 28 -23.74 -9.49 -12.47
CA GLY A 28 -23.70 -10.00 -11.10
C GLY A 28 -23.05 -11.39 -10.94
N LEU A 29 -22.63 -12.05 -12.02
CA LEU A 29 -21.90 -13.31 -11.93
C LEU A 29 -20.43 -13.08 -11.62
N THR A 30 -19.92 -13.82 -10.64
CA THR A 30 -18.48 -13.83 -10.35
C THR A 30 -17.71 -14.64 -11.40
N THR A 31 -16.39 -14.46 -11.47
CA THR A 31 -15.48 -15.31 -12.26
C THR A 31 -15.62 -16.80 -11.87
N LYS A 32 -15.88 -17.10 -10.60
CA LYS A 32 -16.24 -18.45 -10.14
C LYS A 32 -17.56 -18.96 -10.73
N ASP A 33 -18.59 -18.12 -10.76
CA ASP A 33 -19.89 -18.50 -11.32
C ASP A 33 -19.80 -18.72 -12.83
N VAL A 34 -19.11 -17.83 -13.56
CA VAL A 34 -18.83 -18.01 -14.99
C VAL A 34 -18.05 -19.30 -15.26
N CYS A 35 -17.05 -19.61 -14.44
CA CYS A 35 -16.33 -20.89 -14.52
C CYS A 35 -17.29 -22.08 -14.37
N ARG A 36 -18.15 -22.05 -13.34
CA ARG A 36 -19.09 -23.14 -13.03
C ARG A 36 -20.21 -23.30 -14.06
N GLU A 37 -20.76 -22.20 -14.56
CA GLU A 37 -22.01 -22.17 -15.32
C GLU A 37 -21.80 -22.13 -16.83
N LEU A 38 -20.62 -21.70 -17.29
CA LEU A 38 -20.30 -21.60 -18.72
C LEU A 38 -19.07 -22.41 -19.09
N VAL A 39 -17.92 -22.16 -18.44
CA VAL A 39 -16.65 -22.79 -18.86
C VAL A 39 -16.66 -24.30 -18.64
N LYS A 40 -17.02 -24.76 -17.44
CA LYS A 40 -17.08 -26.20 -17.14
C LYS A 40 -18.11 -26.93 -18.02
N PRO A 41 -19.37 -26.46 -18.17
CA PRO A 41 -20.33 -27.10 -19.07
C PRO A 41 -19.87 -27.15 -20.53
N TYR A 42 -19.27 -26.06 -21.04
CA TYR A 42 -18.77 -26.02 -22.41
C TYR A 42 -17.64 -27.04 -22.65
N THR A 43 -16.74 -27.17 -21.69
CA THR A 43 -15.55 -28.05 -21.82
C THR A 43 -15.78 -29.50 -21.35
N LEU A 44 -17.01 -29.83 -20.92
CA LEU A 44 -17.32 -31.10 -20.26
C LEU A 44 -17.03 -32.34 -21.12
N SER A 45 -17.23 -32.23 -22.44
CA SER A 45 -17.07 -33.36 -23.38
C SER A 45 -15.63 -33.86 -23.47
N THR A 46 -14.65 -32.96 -23.43
CA THR A 46 -13.22 -33.32 -23.53
C THR A 46 -12.50 -33.30 -22.19
N LYS A 47 -13.09 -32.64 -21.17
CA LYS A 47 -12.46 -32.38 -19.87
C LYS A 47 -11.09 -31.72 -20.00
N GLN A 48 -10.94 -30.81 -20.96
CA GLN A 48 -9.75 -29.98 -21.16
C GLN A 48 -10.04 -28.51 -20.81
N SER A 49 -9.01 -27.66 -20.81
CA SER A 49 -9.19 -26.21 -20.64
C SER A 49 -9.94 -25.59 -21.83
N LEU A 50 -10.51 -24.39 -21.64
CA LEU A 50 -11.19 -23.67 -22.72
C LEU A 50 -10.22 -23.29 -23.83
N VAL A 51 -8.97 -22.94 -23.49
CA VAL A 51 -7.91 -22.68 -24.46
C VAL A 51 -7.70 -23.85 -25.42
N ASN A 52 -7.74 -25.09 -24.92
CA ASN A 52 -7.60 -26.28 -25.77
C ASN A 52 -8.81 -26.47 -26.72
N HIS A 53 -10.02 -26.08 -26.29
CA HIS A 53 -11.19 -26.07 -27.18
C HIS A 53 -11.04 -25.01 -28.27
N VAL A 54 -10.61 -23.80 -27.91
CA VAL A 54 -10.35 -22.73 -28.88
C VAL A 54 -9.26 -23.12 -29.87
N LEU A 55 -8.21 -23.81 -29.41
CA LEU A 55 -7.15 -24.35 -30.26
C LEU A 55 -7.68 -25.40 -31.26
N ALA A 56 -8.68 -26.19 -30.87
CA ALA A 56 -9.29 -27.21 -31.74
C ALA A 56 -10.27 -26.61 -32.76
N ASP A 57 -10.77 -25.40 -32.54
CA ASP A 57 -11.64 -24.69 -33.48
C ASP A 57 -10.79 -23.98 -34.56
N PRO A 58 -10.95 -24.32 -35.86
CA PRO A 58 -10.11 -23.74 -36.92
C PRO A 58 -10.24 -22.22 -37.10
N VAL A 59 -11.38 -21.64 -36.74
CA VAL A 59 -11.64 -20.20 -36.90
C VAL A 59 -11.19 -19.45 -35.65
N ASP A 60 -11.64 -19.89 -34.48
CA ASP A 60 -11.34 -19.22 -33.23
C ASP A 60 -9.84 -19.34 -32.87
N SER A 61 -9.16 -20.45 -33.20
CA SER A 61 -7.71 -20.61 -33.00
C SER A 61 -6.89 -19.56 -33.75
N ILE A 62 -7.18 -19.32 -35.03
CA ILE A 62 -6.48 -18.31 -35.84
C ILE A 62 -6.80 -16.90 -35.35
N THR A 63 -8.05 -16.68 -34.92
CA THR A 63 -8.53 -15.35 -34.57
C THR A 63 -8.06 -14.90 -33.19
N TYR A 64 -8.17 -15.77 -32.19
CA TYR A 64 -8.17 -15.37 -30.78
C TYR A 64 -7.02 -15.90 -29.94
N LEU A 65 -6.24 -16.85 -30.47
CA LEU A 65 -5.21 -17.56 -29.72
C LEU A 65 -3.83 -17.05 -30.11
N ARG A 66 -3.02 -16.65 -29.12
CA ARG A 66 -1.63 -16.21 -29.30
C ARG A 66 -0.79 -16.75 -28.13
N PRO A 67 0.55 -16.78 -28.24
CA PRO A 67 1.39 -16.94 -27.06
C PRO A 67 1.04 -15.84 -26.05
N ALA A 68 0.81 -16.22 -24.78
CA ALA A 68 0.41 -15.28 -23.76
C ALA A 68 1.53 -14.29 -23.47
N SER A 69 1.21 -13.00 -23.54
CA SER A 69 2.11 -11.89 -23.22
C SER A 69 1.90 -11.37 -21.80
N TRP A 70 0.75 -11.69 -21.18
CA TRP A 70 0.38 -11.26 -19.83
C TRP A 70 -0.22 -12.39 -18.99
N TYR A 71 0.21 -12.49 -17.74
CA TYR A 71 -0.39 -13.34 -16.72
C TYR A 71 -1.43 -12.53 -15.93
N VAL A 72 -2.68 -13.03 -15.88
CA VAL A 72 -3.76 -12.38 -15.13
C VAL A 72 -3.92 -12.99 -13.75
N SER A 73 -3.65 -12.19 -12.72
CA SER A 73 -4.00 -12.51 -11.32
C SER A 73 -5.29 -11.81 -10.91
N HIS A 74 -6.21 -12.54 -10.27
CA HIS A 74 -7.50 -12.00 -9.85
C HIS A 74 -8.14 -12.85 -8.74
N ALA A 75 -9.10 -12.26 -8.01
CA ALA A 75 -9.93 -13.00 -7.08
C ALA A 75 -11.13 -13.62 -7.82
N TRP A 76 -11.38 -14.92 -7.58
CA TRP A 76 -12.48 -15.65 -8.20
C TRP A 76 -13.87 -15.16 -7.74
N SER A 77 -13.91 -14.37 -6.68
CA SER A 77 -15.12 -13.72 -6.17
C SER A 77 -15.44 -12.39 -6.87
N TYR A 78 -14.55 -11.88 -7.73
CA TYR A 78 -14.82 -10.68 -8.50
C TYR A 78 -15.86 -10.93 -9.58
N LEU A 79 -16.67 -9.90 -9.84
CA LEU A 79 -17.60 -9.87 -10.96
C LEU A 79 -16.81 -10.04 -12.26
N PHE A 80 -17.28 -10.95 -13.12
CA PHE A 80 -16.57 -11.28 -14.35
C PHE A 80 -16.51 -10.08 -15.31
N LEU A 81 -17.62 -9.36 -15.47
CA LEU A 81 -17.67 -8.18 -16.34
C LEU A 81 -16.75 -7.07 -15.84
N ASP A 82 -16.71 -6.80 -14.54
CA ASP A 82 -15.80 -5.80 -13.96
C ASP A 82 -14.33 -6.21 -14.13
N THR A 83 -14.05 -7.51 -14.06
CA THR A 83 -12.69 -8.04 -14.29
C THR A 83 -12.26 -7.83 -15.74
N VAL A 84 -13.15 -8.10 -16.71
CA VAL A 84 -12.88 -7.84 -18.14
C VAL A 84 -12.76 -6.34 -18.42
N GLN A 85 -13.64 -5.52 -17.84
CA GLN A 85 -13.57 -4.05 -17.97
C GLN A 85 -12.26 -3.48 -17.39
N ALA A 86 -11.75 -4.03 -16.29
CA ALA A 86 -10.47 -3.64 -15.73
C ALA A 86 -9.32 -3.93 -16.71
N LEU A 87 -9.37 -5.07 -17.41
CA LEU A 87 -8.40 -5.43 -18.44
C LEU A 87 -8.55 -4.54 -19.69
N ASP A 88 -9.77 -4.21 -20.12
CA ASP A 88 -10.03 -3.23 -21.19
C ASP A 88 -9.40 -1.87 -20.86
N THR A 89 -9.70 -1.34 -19.67
CA THR A 89 -9.15 -0.07 -19.19
C THR A 89 -7.61 -0.11 -19.20
N TYR A 90 -7.02 -1.22 -18.76
CA TYR A 90 -5.58 -1.40 -18.74
C TYR A 90 -4.97 -1.47 -20.15
N PHE A 91 -5.60 -2.18 -21.09
CA PHE A 91 -5.14 -2.26 -22.48
C PHE A 91 -5.19 -0.90 -23.16
N ASP A 92 -6.27 -0.15 -22.96
CA ASP A 92 -6.41 1.22 -23.48
C ASP A 92 -5.33 2.15 -22.89
N GLU A 93 -5.10 2.12 -21.56
CA GLU A 93 -4.07 2.94 -20.89
C GLU A 93 -2.65 2.65 -21.38
N LYS A 94 -2.37 1.41 -21.79
CA LYS A 94 -1.06 0.96 -22.26
C LYS A 94 -0.93 0.92 -23.77
N GLU A 95 -1.95 1.35 -24.50
CA GLU A 95 -2.02 1.30 -25.97
C GLU A 95 -1.74 -0.12 -26.52
N LEU A 96 -2.25 -1.15 -25.81
CA LEU A 96 -2.09 -2.55 -26.19
C LEU A 96 -3.18 -2.98 -27.17
N ASP A 97 -2.82 -3.74 -28.20
CA ASP A 97 -3.79 -4.23 -29.19
C ASP A 97 -4.54 -5.46 -28.65
N PRO A 98 -5.87 -5.37 -28.45
CA PRO A 98 -6.69 -6.45 -27.88
C PRO A 98 -6.81 -7.68 -28.78
N SER A 99 -6.34 -7.62 -30.03
CA SER A 99 -6.38 -8.71 -31.01
C SER A 99 -5.04 -9.45 -31.18
N THR A 100 -3.93 -8.87 -30.70
CA THR A 100 -2.59 -9.48 -30.79
C THR A 100 -2.01 -9.82 -29.43
N GLU A 101 -2.35 -9.07 -28.39
CA GLU A 101 -1.92 -9.34 -27.02
C GLU A 101 -2.85 -10.38 -26.39
N ALA A 102 -2.26 -11.48 -25.87
CA ALA A 102 -3.02 -12.55 -25.26
C ALA A 102 -2.75 -12.69 -23.77
N LEU A 103 -3.83 -13.02 -23.06
CA LEU A 103 -3.86 -13.14 -21.62
C LEU A 103 -3.87 -14.61 -21.25
N TRP A 104 -2.95 -15.00 -20.37
CA TRP A 104 -3.07 -16.21 -19.60
C TRP A 104 -3.98 -15.92 -18.41
N PHE A 105 -5.17 -16.50 -18.40
CA PHE A 105 -6.20 -16.24 -17.40
C PHE A 105 -6.70 -17.57 -16.85
N CYS A 106 -6.43 -17.83 -15.56
CA CYS A 106 -6.55 -19.18 -15.00
C CYS A 106 -7.94 -19.81 -15.16
N VAL A 107 -9.01 -19.01 -15.24
CA VAL A 107 -10.39 -19.46 -15.52
C VAL A 107 -10.50 -20.20 -16.87
N PHE A 108 -9.74 -19.79 -17.88
CA PHE A 108 -9.79 -20.33 -19.24
C PHE A 108 -8.60 -21.23 -19.60
N ASN A 109 -7.42 -20.92 -19.06
CA ASN A 109 -6.17 -21.61 -19.40
C ASN A 109 -5.97 -22.93 -18.66
N VAL A 110 -6.50 -23.04 -17.44
CA VAL A 110 -6.35 -24.25 -16.62
C VAL A 110 -7.56 -25.16 -16.78
N ASN A 111 -7.34 -26.47 -16.65
CA ASN A 111 -8.44 -27.45 -16.62
C ASN A 111 -9.26 -27.27 -15.33
N GLN A 112 -10.56 -27.05 -15.49
CA GLN A 112 -11.50 -26.74 -14.39
C GLN A 112 -12.27 -27.98 -13.89
N HIS A 113 -12.03 -29.14 -14.48
CA HIS A 113 -12.67 -30.41 -14.13
C HIS A 113 -11.88 -31.14 -13.04
N ASP A 114 -12.60 -31.88 -12.19
CA ASP A 114 -11.96 -32.77 -11.23
C ASP A 114 -11.32 -33.95 -12.00
N VAL A 115 -10.00 -34.00 -12.03
CA VAL A 115 -9.24 -35.06 -12.67
C VAL A 115 -9.05 -36.19 -11.64
N VAL A 116 -9.45 -37.41 -12.01
CA VAL A 116 -9.43 -38.60 -11.12
C VAL A 116 -8.10 -39.38 -11.25
N SER A 117 -7.03 -38.77 -11.78
CA SER A 117 -5.72 -39.44 -11.89
C SER A 117 -4.90 -39.29 -10.61
N ASP A 118 -4.11 -40.33 -10.29
CA ASP A 118 -3.15 -40.35 -9.17
C ASP A 118 -2.08 -39.25 -9.25
N ASP A 119 -1.89 -38.63 -10.42
CA ASP A 119 -1.07 -37.44 -10.59
C ASP A 119 -1.90 -36.19 -10.27
N ALA A 120 -1.87 -35.75 -9.01
CA ALA A 120 -2.45 -34.48 -8.60
C ALA A 120 -1.82 -33.34 -9.42
N VAL A 121 -2.64 -32.53 -10.09
CA VAL A 121 -2.18 -31.35 -10.84
C VAL A 121 -1.40 -30.43 -9.92
N ASP A 122 -0.12 -30.23 -10.19
CA ASP A 122 0.72 -29.32 -9.43
C ASP A 122 0.51 -27.87 -9.92
N PHE A 123 -0.48 -27.20 -9.34
CA PHE A 123 -0.78 -25.80 -9.63
C PHE A 123 0.41 -24.87 -9.29
N GLU A 124 1.24 -25.22 -8.31
CA GLU A 124 2.40 -24.43 -7.94
C GLU A 124 3.43 -24.43 -9.08
N GLU A 125 3.74 -25.61 -9.64
CA GLU A 125 4.63 -25.74 -10.78
C GLU A 125 4.07 -25.05 -12.03
N ILE A 126 2.76 -25.18 -12.29
CA ILE A 126 2.10 -24.50 -13.41
C ILE A 126 2.25 -22.99 -13.29
N PHE A 127 1.90 -22.39 -12.15
CA PHE A 127 1.96 -20.94 -12.00
C PHE A 127 3.40 -20.43 -12.02
N ARG A 128 4.33 -21.12 -11.35
CA ARG A 128 5.76 -20.77 -11.36
C ARG A 128 6.34 -20.79 -12.76
N THR A 129 6.10 -21.86 -13.52
CA THR A 129 6.64 -22.03 -14.88
C THR A 129 6.00 -21.06 -15.86
N THR A 130 4.68 -20.89 -15.78
CA THR A 130 3.91 -19.97 -16.63
C THR A 130 4.40 -18.54 -16.41
N LEU A 131 4.40 -18.07 -15.16
CA LEU A 131 4.80 -16.70 -14.84
C LEU A 131 6.29 -16.48 -15.11
N GLY A 132 7.15 -17.47 -14.86
CA GLY A 132 8.57 -17.42 -15.20
C GLY A 132 8.84 -17.28 -16.70
N THR A 133 7.95 -17.80 -17.55
CA THR A 133 8.04 -17.71 -19.01
C THR A 133 7.42 -16.42 -19.54
N ILE A 134 6.23 -16.02 -19.06
CA ILE A 134 5.54 -14.80 -19.51
C ILE A 134 6.24 -13.55 -18.99
N ARG A 135 6.71 -13.57 -17.74
CA ARG A 135 7.42 -12.49 -17.03
C ARG A 135 6.67 -11.17 -16.87
N ARG A 136 5.45 -11.05 -17.37
CA ARG A 136 4.57 -9.90 -17.18
C ARG A 136 3.29 -10.32 -16.48
N MET A 137 2.98 -9.66 -15.38
CA MET A 137 1.81 -9.90 -14.57
C MET A 137 0.95 -8.65 -14.53
N VAL A 138 -0.35 -8.83 -14.77
CA VAL A 138 -1.37 -7.84 -14.47
C VAL A 138 -2.28 -8.40 -13.38
N MET A 139 -2.33 -7.71 -12.23
CA MET A 139 -3.24 -8.04 -11.14
C MET A 139 -4.49 -7.18 -11.23
N VAL A 140 -5.66 -7.80 -11.34
CA VAL A 140 -6.93 -7.09 -11.24
C VAL A 140 -7.20 -6.79 -9.77
N VAL A 141 -7.47 -5.53 -9.43
CA VAL A 141 -7.69 -5.09 -8.05
C VAL A 141 -9.08 -4.49 -7.87
N HIS A 142 -9.82 -5.00 -6.89
CA HIS A 142 -11.15 -4.50 -6.51
C HIS A 142 -11.54 -4.92 -5.06
N PRO A 143 -12.15 -4.03 -4.24
CA PRO A 143 -11.96 -2.58 -4.31
C PRO A 143 -10.48 -2.20 -4.13
N TRP A 144 -10.08 -1.01 -4.56
CA TRP A 144 -8.67 -0.62 -4.50
C TRP A 144 -8.14 -0.47 -3.06
N ASN A 145 -8.98 0.03 -2.15
CA ASN A 145 -8.65 0.37 -0.76
C ASN A 145 -8.82 -0.78 0.25
N ASP A 146 -9.27 -1.95 -0.22
CA ASP A 146 -9.35 -3.21 0.53
C ASP A 146 -9.31 -4.40 -0.46
N PRO A 147 -8.13 -4.67 -1.06
CA PRO A 147 -8.01 -5.55 -2.20
C PRO A 147 -8.21 -7.02 -1.83
N ILE A 148 -9.32 -7.62 -2.27
CA ILE A 148 -9.62 -9.05 -2.02
C ILE A 148 -8.52 -9.97 -2.55
N THR A 149 -7.84 -9.61 -3.66
CA THR A 149 -6.69 -10.37 -4.17
C THR A 149 -5.60 -10.56 -3.10
N LEU A 150 -5.33 -9.55 -2.27
CA LEU A 150 -4.33 -9.63 -1.19
C LEU A 150 -4.86 -10.31 0.09
N THR A 151 -6.05 -10.91 0.04
CA THR A 151 -6.58 -11.83 1.07
C THR A 151 -6.48 -13.29 0.63
N ARG A 152 -6.07 -13.55 -0.62
CA ARG A 152 -5.97 -14.88 -1.20
C ARG A 152 -4.52 -15.30 -1.33
N ILE A 153 -4.18 -16.43 -0.71
CA ILE A 153 -2.79 -16.89 -0.62
C ILE A 153 -2.18 -17.18 -2.00
N TRP A 154 -2.97 -17.67 -2.96
CA TRP A 154 -2.53 -17.89 -4.33
C TRP A 154 -2.19 -16.58 -5.06
N CYS A 155 -3.00 -15.54 -4.92
CA CYS A 155 -2.71 -14.24 -5.53
C CYS A 155 -1.48 -13.59 -4.91
N ILE A 156 -1.33 -13.67 -3.58
CA ILE A 156 -0.11 -13.25 -2.88
C ILE A 156 1.12 -13.97 -3.41
N TYR A 157 1.03 -15.30 -3.58
CA TYR A 157 2.13 -16.09 -4.11
C TYR A 157 2.48 -15.71 -5.56
N GLU A 158 1.49 -15.41 -6.40
CA GLU A 158 1.71 -14.92 -7.77
C GLU A 158 2.43 -13.56 -7.79
N VAL A 159 2.03 -12.61 -6.93
CA VAL A 159 2.72 -11.31 -6.80
C VAL A 159 4.15 -11.54 -6.33
N TYR A 160 4.35 -12.39 -5.32
CA TYR A 160 5.68 -12.76 -4.83
C TYR A 160 6.56 -13.30 -5.96
N LEU A 161 6.08 -14.28 -6.71
CA LEU A 161 6.80 -14.83 -7.85
C LEU A 161 7.13 -13.74 -8.87
N ALA A 162 6.21 -12.84 -9.18
CA ALA A 162 6.49 -11.73 -10.10
C ALA A 162 7.61 -10.82 -9.58
N THR A 163 7.68 -10.56 -8.28
CA THR A 163 8.78 -9.75 -7.68
C THR A 163 10.15 -10.41 -7.72
N LEU A 164 10.21 -11.74 -7.92
CA LEU A 164 11.48 -12.48 -8.03
C LEU A 164 12.04 -12.51 -9.46
N LEU A 165 11.24 -12.16 -10.46
CA LEU A 165 11.65 -12.26 -11.86
C LEU A 165 12.49 -11.05 -12.26
N GLU A 166 13.75 -11.28 -12.60
CA GLU A 166 14.67 -10.24 -13.08
C GLU A 166 14.16 -9.58 -14.38
N GLY A 167 13.84 -8.28 -14.36
CA GLY A 167 13.21 -7.63 -15.52
C GLY A 167 11.80 -8.14 -15.80
N GLY A 168 11.16 -8.80 -14.83
CA GLY A 168 9.73 -9.04 -14.84
C GLY A 168 8.94 -7.75 -14.62
N GLU A 169 7.71 -7.74 -15.10
CA GLU A 169 6.83 -6.59 -15.04
C GLU A 169 5.62 -6.90 -14.16
N PHE A 170 5.36 -6.05 -13.17
CA PHE A 170 4.17 -6.11 -12.33
C PHE A 170 3.30 -4.87 -12.57
N GLN A 171 2.05 -5.10 -12.94
CA GLN A 171 1.07 -4.06 -13.22
C GLN A 171 -0.23 -4.36 -12.49
N VAL A 172 -1.02 -3.32 -12.23
CA VAL A 172 -2.36 -3.44 -11.66
C VAL A 172 -3.38 -2.90 -12.65
N ALA A 173 -4.47 -3.64 -12.83
CA ALA A 173 -5.63 -3.27 -13.61
C ALA A 173 -6.82 -2.99 -12.67
N MET A 174 -7.55 -1.92 -12.96
CA MET A 174 -8.76 -1.53 -12.23
C MET A 174 -9.83 -1.12 -13.23
N ALA A 175 -11.09 -1.45 -12.94
CA ALA A 175 -12.21 -0.89 -13.69
C ALA A 175 -12.25 0.63 -13.51
N THR A 176 -12.77 1.36 -14.51
CA THR A 176 -12.76 2.83 -14.52
C THR A 176 -13.28 3.50 -13.23
N PRO A 177 -14.37 3.04 -12.60
CA PRO A 177 -14.84 3.63 -11.33
C PRO A 177 -13.84 3.46 -10.18
N GLN A 178 -13.15 2.32 -10.13
CA GLN A 178 -12.14 2.03 -9.10
C GLN A 178 -10.87 2.82 -9.32
N LYS A 179 -10.43 2.95 -10.58
CA LYS A 179 -9.29 3.81 -10.93
C LYS A 179 -9.54 5.26 -10.53
N ARG A 180 -10.74 5.77 -10.79
CA ARG A 180 -11.14 7.13 -10.38
C ARG A 180 -11.12 7.28 -8.86
N ALA A 181 -11.72 6.33 -8.13
CA ALA A 181 -11.70 6.35 -6.66
C ALA A 181 -10.25 6.36 -6.12
N PHE A 182 -9.38 5.51 -6.66
CA PHE A 182 -7.96 5.51 -6.31
C PHE A 182 -7.29 6.86 -6.55
N LEU A 183 -7.46 7.47 -7.72
CA LEU A 183 -6.87 8.77 -8.04
C LEU A 183 -7.43 9.89 -7.15
N ASP A 184 -8.72 9.86 -6.83
CA ASP A 184 -9.36 10.82 -5.93
C ASP A 184 -8.86 10.67 -4.49
N ASP A 185 -8.73 9.45 -4.00
CA ASP A 185 -8.25 9.16 -2.65
C ASP A 185 -6.78 9.57 -2.49
N VAL A 186 -5.89 9.16 -3.41
CA VAL A 186 -4.47 9.56 -3.37
C VAL A 186 -4.26 11.08 -3.48
N ARG A 187 -5.17 11.77 -4.18
CA ARG A 187 -5.13 13.23 -4.31
C ARG A 187 -5.64 13.96 -3.06
N SER A 188 -6.61 13.38 -2.35
CA SER A 188 -7.34 14.07 -1.26
C SER A 188 -6.89 13.66 0.13
N GLN A 189 -6.31 12.47 0.28
CA GLN A 189 -5.95 11.85 1.56
C GLN A 189 -4.50 11.37 1.50
N SER A 190 -3.62 11.98 2.29
CA SER A 190 -2.19 11.63 2.29
C SER A 190 -1.90 10.21 2.79
N ASN A 191 -2.81 9.60 3.54
CA ASN A 191 -2.64 8.27 4.14
C ASN A 191 -3.40 7.14 3.41
N ALA A 192 -4.14 7.42 2.34
CA ALA A 192 -5.03 6.42 1.73
C ALA A 192 -4.32 5.12 1.31
N PHE A 193 -3.07 5.22 0.86
CA PHE A 193 -2.26 4.04 0.55
C PHE A 193 -1.90 3.24 1.80
N PHE A 194 -1.47 3.90 2.88
CA PHE A 194 -1.17 3.24 4.15
C PHE A 194 -2.41 2.64 4.82
N ASP A 195 -3.58 3.25 4.65
CA ASP A 195 -4.87 2.68 5.07
C ASP A 195 -5.15 1.36 4.35
N MET A 196 -4.85 1.29 3.05
CA MET A 196 -4.94 0.05 2.28
C MET A 196 -3.91 -0.99 2.78
N LEU A 197 -2.65 -0.60 2.97
CA LEU A 197 -1.60 -1.50 3.48
C LEU A 197 -1.89 -2.03 4.90
N GLY A 198 -2.52 -1.21 5.75
CA GLY A 198 -2.91 -1.59 7.11
C GLY A 198 -3.95 -2.72 7.14
N LYS A 199 -4.78 -2.85 6.09
CA LYS A 199 -5.77 -3.93 5.96
C LYS A 199 -5.19 -5.21 5.38
N VAL A 200 -4.06 -5.12 4.69
CA VAL A 200 -3.41 -6.27 4.06
C VAL A 200 -2.45 -6.93 5.04
N ARG A 201 -2.63 -8.25 5.23
CA ARG A 201 -1.67 -9.09 5.96
C ARG A 201 -1.60 -10.48 5.32
N SER A 202 -0.51 -10.78 4.61
CA SER A 202 -0.41 -12.02 3.83
C SER A 202 -0.54 -13.29 4.69
N GLU A 203 -0.10 -13.23 5.94
CA GLU A 203 -0.23 -14.31 6.92
C GLU A 203 -1.71 -14.69 7.19
N ARG A 204 -2.64 -13.72 7.07
CA ARG A 204 -4.08 -13.93 7.25
C ARG A 204 -4.76 -14.43 5.97
N ALA A 205 -4.03 -14.58 4.86
CA ALA A 205 -4.62 -15.00 3.59
C ALA A 205 -5.11 -16.45 3.60
N ARG A 206 -6.05 -16.76 2.69
CA ARG A 206 -6.76 -18.05 2.66
C ARG A 206 -6.81 -18.65 1.25
N ALA A 207 -6.94 -19.98 1.17
CA ALA A 207 -7.31 -20.70 -0.04
C ALA A 207 -8.59 -21.51 0.17
N THR A 208 -9.27 -21.87 -0.93
CA THR A 208 -10.44 -22.75 -0.88
C THR A 208 -10.08 -24.16 -0.43
N LYS A 209 -8.91 -24.68 -0.86
CA LYS A 209 -8.37 -25.97 -0.42
C LYS A 209 -7.37 -25.77 0.71
N ARG A 210 -7.62 -26.44 1.85
CA ARG A 210 -6.73 -26.35 3.03
C ARG A 210 -5.34 -26.92 2.80
N SER A 211 -5.23 -27.99 1.99
CA SER A 211 -3.94 -28.59 1.61
C SER A 211 -3.04 -27.60 0.89
N ASP A 212 -3.61 -26.87 -0.06
CA ASP A 212 -2.89 -25.88 -0.87
C ASP A 212 -2.44 -24.71 -0.01
N GLN A 213 -3.32 -24.24 0.88
CA GLN A 213 -2.97 -23.20 1.84
C GLN A 213 -1.80 -23.63 2.73
N ALA A 214 -1.85 -24.83 3.31
CA ALA A 214 -0.78 -25.32 4.19
C ALA A 214 0.57 -25.41 3.47
N ARG A 215 0.57 -25.90 2.21
CA ARG A 215 1.78 -26.00 1.39
C ARG A 215 2.39 -24.63 1.09
N ILE A 216 1.59 -23.66 0.65
CA ILE A 216 2.10 -22.33 0.30
C ILE A 216 2.58 -21.59 1.55
N VAL A 217 1.89 -21.73 2.68
CA VAL A 217 2.34 -21.16 3.96
C VAL A 217 3.71 -21.70 4.33
N GLN A 218 3.88 -23.03 4.28
CA GLN A 218 5.18 -23.65 4.56
C GLN A 218 6.28 -23.13 3.61
N LEU A 219 5.97 -23.03 2.31
CA LEU A 219 6.90 -22.49 1.32
C LEU A 219 7.32 -21.05 1.63
N ILE A 220 6.36 -20.18 2.00
CA ILE A 220 6.64 -18.80 2.37
C ILE A 220 7.54 -18.75 3.60
N ASP A 221 7.21 -19.51 4.65
CA ASP A 221 8.01 -19.57 5.89
C ASP A 221 9.45 -20.04 5.64
N GLU A 222 9.65 -21.01 4.74
CA GLU A 222 10.97 -21.55 4.40
C GLU A 222 11.81 -20.61 3.53
N GLN A 223 11.18 -19.78 2.68
CA GLN A 223 11.91 -18.98 1.69
C GLN A 223 12.14 -17.52 2.09
N ILE A 224 11.13 -16.88 2.68
CA ILE A 224 11.13 -15.42 2.87
C ILE A 224 10.50 -14.99 4.20
N GLY A 225 9.55 -15.74 4.73
CA GLY A 225 8.71 -15.33 5.85
C GLY A 225 7.69 -14.24 5.46
N PHE A 226 6.61 -14.15 6.22
CA PHE A 226 5.48 -13.26 5.89
C PHE A 226 5.80 -11.76 5.99
N THR A 227 6.69 -11.35 6.90
CA THR A 227 7.06 -9.94 7.04
C THR A 227 7.75 -9.40 5.79
N ASP A 228 8.76 -10.12 5.30
CA ASP A 228 9.55 -9.72 4.13
C ASP A 228 8.74 -9.91 2.84
N LEU A 229 7.83 -10.89 2.81
CA LEU A 229 6.85 -11.07 1.74
C LEU A 229 5.92 -9.86 1.62
N ASP A 230 5.29 -9.44 2.73
CA ASP A 230 4.44 -8.25 2.75
C ASP A 230 5.24 -7.03 2.27
N ASN A 231 6.47 -6.83 2.76
CA ASN A 231 7.32 -5.73 2.33
C ASN A 231 7.60 -5.75 0.81
N LYS A 232 7.88 -6.92 0.23
CA LYS A 232 8.06 -7.04 -1.24
C LYS A 232 6.79 -6.70 -2.02
N ILE A 233 5.64 -7.21 -1.57
CA ILE A 233 4.35 -6.93 -2.21
C ILE A 233 4.03 -5.44 -2.14
N PHE A 234 4.25 -4.84 -0.96
CA PHE A 234 4.02 -3.41 -0.75
C PHE A 234 4.96 -2.57 -1.58
N GLY A 235 6.25 -2.93 -1.69
CA GLY A 235 7.18 -2.27 -2.60
C GLY A 235 6.73 -2.30 -4.07
N ALA A 236 6.21 -3.44 -4.55
CA ALA A 236 5.68 -3.56 -5.90
C ALA A 236 4.43 -2.68 -6.12
N LEU A 237 3.51 -2.64 -5.15
CA LEU A 237 2.32 -1.79 -5.19
C LEU A 237 2.66 -0.31 -5.09
N SER A 238 3.58 0.07 -4.20
CA SER A 238 4.08 1.45 -4.04
C SER A 238 4.73 1.93 -5.33
N GLY A 239 5.58 1.10 -5.96
CA GLY A 239 6.22 1.41 -7.23
C GLY A 239 5.22 1.59 -8.36
N TRP A 240 4.22 0.71 -8.45
CA TRP A 240 3.12 0.86 -9.40
C TRP A 240 2.31 2.15 -9.16
N MET A 241 1.90 2.41 -7.92
CA MET A 241 1.14 3.59 -7.53
C MET A 241 1.90 4.86 -7.89
N PHE A 242 3.18 4.91 -7.53
CA PHE A 242 4.06 6.03 -7.83
C PHE A 242 4.11 6.31 -9.33
N ASN A 243 4.33 5.27 -10.15
CA ASN A 243 4.33 5.40 -11.61
C ASN A 243 2.98 5.90 -12.14
N CYS A 244 1.86 5.42 -11.59
CA CYS A 244 0.54 5.87 -12.00
C CYS A 244 0.33 7.38 -11.73
N VAL A 245 0.68 7.85 -10.53
CA VAL A 245 0.56 9.28 -10.16
C VAL A 245 1.53 10.14 -10.98
N LEU A 246 2.75 9.65 -11.19
CA LEU A 246 3.74 10.34 -12.03
C LEU A 246 3.21 10.56 -13.45
N GLN A 247 2.56 9.55 -14.04
CA GLN A 247 1.94 9.68 -15.36
C GLN A 247 0.84 10.76 -15.38
N GLN A 248 0.03 10.89 -14.32
CA GLN A 248 -0.97 11.96 -14.23
C GLN A 248 -0.34 13.36 -14.27
N SER A 249 0.85 13.52 -13.70
CA SER A 249 1.55 14.82 -13.63
C SER A 249 2.07 15.34 -14.98
N VAL A 250 2.15 14.48 -16.01
CA VAL A 250 2.71 14.82 -17.33
C VAL A 250 1.68 14.73 -18.46
N LEU A 251 0.39 14.58 -18.14
CA LEU A 251 -0.66 14.48 -19.14
C LEU A 251 -0.79 15.78 -19.98
N PRO A 252 -0.74 15.70 -21.31
CA PRO A 252 -0.55 16.87 -22.19
C PRO A 252 -1.76 17.82 -22.29
N ASN A 253 -2.97 17.39 -21.90
CA ASN A 253 -4.21 18.15 -22.06
C ASN A 253 -4.87 18.52 -20.71
N THR A 254 -4.08 18.74 -19.66
CA THR A 254 -4.59 19.12 -18.32
C THR A 254 -4.52 20.63 -18.09
N THR A 255 -5.36 21.16 -17.19
CA THR A 255 -5.27 22.57 -16.79
C THR A 255 -4.02 22.82 -15.95
N LEU A 256 -3.49 24.06 -15.92
CA LEU A 256 -2.30 24.38 -15.10
C LEU A 256 -2.48 24.01 -13.63
N VAL A 257 -3.66 24.25 -13.06
CA VAL A 257 -3.99 23.91 -11.66
C VAL A 257 -4.00 22.40 -11.45
N GLU A 258 -4.49 21.63 -12.42
CA GLU A 258 -4.50 20.18 -12.36
C GLU A 258 -3.09 19.60 -12.49
N SER A 259 -2.29 20.08 -13.43
CA SER A 259 -0.87 19.70 -13.53
C SER A 259 -0.11 20.05 -12.24
N ALA A 260 -0.34 21.24 -11.67
CA ALA A 260 0.25 21.66 -10.40
C ALA A 260 -0.16 20.74 -9.24
N THR A 261 -1.43 20.36 -9.18
CA THR A 261 -1.96 19.44 -8.16
C THR A 261 -1.30 18.08 -8.26
N TRP A 262 -1.15 17.51 -9.47
CA TRP A 262 -0.47 16.23 -9.62
C TRP A 262 1.03 16.33 -9.31
N CYS A 263 1.72 17.41 -9.67
CA CYS A 263 3.10 17.64 -9.22
C CYS A 263 3.19 17.71 -7.69
N LEU A 264 2.23 18.34 -7.01
CA LEU A 264 2.16 18.39 -5.55
C LEU A 264 2.00 16.99 -4.96
N VAL A 265 1.09 16.17 -5.49
CA VAL A 265 0.86 14.78 -5.03
C VAL A 265 2.10 13.92 -5.25
N VAL A 266 2.77 14.01 -6.42
CA VAL A 266 4.04 13.32 -6.68
C VAL A 266 5.09 13.75 -5.65
N GLY A 267 5.23 15.05 -5.41
CA GLY A 267 6.16 15.59 -4.43
C GLY A 267 5.91 15.07 -3.01
N ALA A 268 4.66 15.08 -2.56
CA ALA A 268 4.26 14.56 -1.24
C ALA A 268 4.57 13.05 -1.09
N LEU A 269 4.23 12.24 -2.10
CA LEU A 269 4.54 10.80 -2.09
C LEU A 269 6.04 10.53 -2.06
N MET A 270 6.86 11.37 -2.72
CA MET A 270 8.31 11.26 -2.65
C MET A 270 8.87 11.62 -1.28
N CYS A 271 8.28 12.59 -0.58
CA CYS A 271 8.65 12.89 0.81
C CYS A 271 8.39 11.67 1.71
N ASP A 272 7.24 11.02 1.56
CA ASP A 272 6.89 9.84 2.37
C ASP A 272 7.72 8.60 2.01
N ALA A 273 8.34 8.59 0.83
CA ALA A 273 9.25 7.56 0.36
C ALA A 273 10.74 7.89 0.61
N ASP A 274 11.06 8.93 1.39
CA ASP A 274 12.43 9.37 1.70
C ASP A 274 13.26 9.74 0.45
N ARG A 275 12.60 10.24 -0.60
CA ARG A 275 13.22 10.70 -1.87
C ARG A 275 13.20 12.22 -1.97
N GLU A 276 13.71 12.87 -0.94
CA GLU A 276 13.60 14.32 -0.73
C GLU A 276 14.15 15.17 -1.90
N GLU A 277 15.28 14.79 -2.51
CA GLU A 277 15.86 15.52 -3.65
C GLU A 277 14.95 15.52 -4.88
N GLU A 278 14.25 14.42 -5.12
CA GLU A 278 13.31 14.30 -6.22
C GLU A 278 12.00 14.99 -5.88
N ALA A 279 11.54 14.87 -4.63
CA ALA A 279 10.35 15.55 -4.12
C ALA A 279 10.42 17.05 -4.39
N GLU A 280 11.52 17.71 -4.01
CA GLU A 280 11.65 19.16 -4.14
C GLU A 280 11.51 19.64 -5.60
N LYS A 281 11.98 18.86 -6.59
CA LYS A 281 11.84 19.22 -8.01
C LYS A 281 10.38 19.32 -8.42
N TYR A 282 9.56 18.34 -8.03
CA TYR A 282 8.12 18.35 -8.34
C TYR A 282 7.37 19.40 -7.53
N LEU A 283 7.76 19.62 -6.27
CA LEU A 283 7.13 20.63 -5.42
C LEU A 283 7.44 22.06 -5.90
N LEU A 284 8.67 22.34 -6.34
CA LEU A 284 9.03 23.63 -6.95
C LEU A 284 8.28 23.83 -8.26
N ARG A 285 8.09 22.78 -9.06
CA ARG A 285 7.27 22.85 -10.27
C ARG A 285 5.79 23.11 -9.95
N ALA A 286 5.25 22.46 -8.92
CA ALA A 286 3.89 22.72 -8.46
C ALA A 286 3.73 24.17 -7.99
N LEU A 287 4.69 24.68 -7.23
CA LEU A 287 4.72 26.06 -6.75
C LEU A 287 4.70 27.07 -7.91
N ASP A 288 5.56 26.87 -8.92
CA ASP A 288 5.63 27.68 -10.14
C ASP A 288 4.30 27.67 -10.93
N LEU A 289 3.68 26.50 -11.06
CA LEU A 289 2.41 26.35 -11.78
C LEU A 289 1.20 26.92 -11.02
N PHE A 290 1.17 26.83 -9.69
CA PHE A 290 0.11 27.40 -8.88
C PHE A 290 0.15 28.94 -8.88
N GLN A 291 1.32 29.55 -9.04
CA GLN A 291 1.49 31.02 -9.01
C GLN A 291 0.86 31.62 -7.74
N ASP A 292 0.00 32.63 -7.90
CA ASP A 292 -0.71 33.30 -6.81
C ASP A 292 -1.90 32.49 -6.26
N ASN A 293 -2.15 31.25 -6.72
CA ASN A 293 -3.22 30.41 -6.15
C ASN A 293 -2.91 30.05 -4.69
N ILE A 294 -3.91 30.04 -3.81
CA ILE A 294 -3.75 29.66 -2.40
C ILE A 294 -3.19 28.24 -2.22
N ALA A 295 -3.42 27.34 -3.18
CA ALA A 295 -2.84 26.00 -3.18
C ALA A 295 -1.30 25.99 -3.24
N ALA A 296 -0.67 27.07 -3.70
CA ALA A 296 0.79 27.26 -3.65
C ALA A 296 1.36 27.15 -2.23
N CYS A 297 0.56 27.47 -1.20
CA CYS A 297 0.95 27.30 0.20
C CYS A 297 1.22 25.84 0.55
N LYS A 298 0.48 24.87 -0.03
CA LYS A 298 0.74 23.43 0.20
C LYS A 298 2.08 23.01 -0.39
N ALA A 299 2.39 23.47 -1.60
CA ALA A 299 3.70 23.21 -2.21
C ALA A 299 4.82 23.82 -1.36
N SER A 300 4.65 25.06 -0.91
CA SER A 300 5.62 25.76 -0.06
C SER A 300 5.83 25.06 1.29
N MET A 301 4.76 24.54 1.89
CA MET A 301 4.79 23.75 3.13
C MET A 301 5.64 22.48 2.96
N TYR A 302 5.39 21.67 1.92
CA TYR A 302 6.20 20.47 1.67
C TYR A 302 7.65 20.79 1.32
N ILE A 303 7.93 21.88 0.58
CA ILE A 303 9.31 22.34 0.34
C ILE A 303 10.01 22.67 1.66
N ALA A 304 9.32 23.36 2.56
CA ALA A 304 9.85 23.69 3.87
C ALA A 304 10.18 22.44 4.69
N ARG A 305 9.28 21.45 4.72
CA ARG A 305 9.50 20.15 5.37
C ARG A 305 10.75 19.46 4.83
N VAL A 306 10.89 19.37 3.49
CA VAL A 306 12.08 18.77 2.86
C VAL A 306 13.36 19.50 3.25
N ARG A 307 13.36 20.84 3.23
CA ARG A 307 14.54 21.62 3.62
C ARG A 307 14.90 21.46 5.09
N ALA A 308 13.89 21.40 5.97
CA ALA A 308 14.09 21.13 7.38
C ALA A 308 14.70 19.73 7.60
N GLY A 309 14.17 18.70 6.93
CA GLY A 309 14.68 17.32 7.00
C GLY A 309 16.14 17.17 6.58
N ARG A 310 16.59 17.96 5.58
CA ARG A 310 18.01 18.04 5.18
C ARG A 310 18.91 18.83 6.12
N GLY A 311 18.36 19.40 7.19
CA GLY A 311 19.10 20.24 8.13
C GLY A 311 19.49 21.61 7.56
N GLU A 312 18.74 22.16 6.61
CA GLU A 312 18.97 23.53 6.16
C GLU A 312 18.73 24.56 7.28
N PRO A 313 19.39 25.74 7.22
CA PRO A 313 19.20 26.78 8.22
C PRO A 313 17.72 27.15 8.41
N ARG A 314 17.29 27.32 9.68
CA ARG A 314 15.92 27.66 10.09
C ARG A 314 15.20 28.66 9.17
N ILE A 315 15.91 29.72 8.79
CA ILE A 315 15.38 30.79 7.93
C ILE A 315 14.89 30.33 6.54
N ASN A 316 15.43 29.23 6.01
CA ASN A 316 15.12 28.70 4.67
C ASN A 316 13.78 27.95 4.59
N TRP A 317 13.29 27.45 5.72
CA TRP A 317 12.03 26.70 5.81
C TRP A 317 10.99 27.41 6.68
N GLU A 318 11.40 28.04 7.79
CA GLU A 318 10.47 28.67 8.75
C GLU A 318 9.68 29.80 8.09
N ASN A 319 10.34 30.63 7.29
CA ASN A 319 9.68 31.71 6.56
C ASN A 319 8.61 31.21 5.60
N LEU A 320 8.85 30.07 4.93
CA LEU A 320 7.90 29.47 4.00
C LEU A 320 6.64 29.01 4.73
N LEU A 321 6.80 28.35 5.88
CA LEU A 321 5.70 27.87 6.71
C LEU A 321 4.92 29.04 7.34
N ILE A 322 5.62 30.02 7.94
CA ILE A 322 4.98 31.19 8.54
C ILE A 322 4.22 32.02 7.51
N ALA A 323 4.80 32.25 6.31
CA ALA A 323 4.13 32.98 5.25
C ALA A 323 2.89 32.22 4.74
N SER A 324 3.01 30.91 4.50
CA SER A 324 1.92 30.05 4.07
C SER A 324 0.78 30.03 5.09
N MET A 325 1.11 29.80 6.37
CA MET A 325 0.17 29.79 7.49
C MET A 325 -0.56 31.13 7.62
N LYS A 326 0.15 32.27 7.56
CA LYS A 326 -0.46 33.61 7.65
C LYS A 326 -1.43 33.85 6.49
N ARG A 327 -1.04 33.48 5.28
CA ARG A 327 -1.87 33.65 4.09
C ARG A 327 -3.14 32.78 4.17
N GLN A 328 -3.00 31.49 4.49
CA GLN A 328 -4.13 30.58 4.65
C GLN A 328 -5.04 31.00 5.81
N SER A 329 -4.49 31.47 6.92
CA SER A 329 -5.28 31.99 8.05
C SER A 329 -6.14 33.19 7.64
N TYR A 330 -5.64 34.05 6.74
CA TYR A 330 -6.37 35.21 6.25
C TYR A 330 -7.43 34.84 5.20
N GLU A 331 -7.10 34.00 4.23
CA GLU A 331 -7.97 33.68 3.09
C GLU A 331 -8.97 32.55 3.38
N LEU A 332 -8.56 31.52 4.12
CA LEU A 332 -9.34 30.30 4.38
C LEU A 332 -9.85 30.23 5.83
N GLY A 333 -9.16 30.91 6.75
CA GLY A 333 -9.44 30.86 8.18
C GLY A 333 -8.45 29.98 8.95
N ARG A 334 -8.31 30.25 10.24
CA ARG A 334 -7.32 29.60 11.11
C ARG A 334 -7.61 28.11 11.37
N ALA A 335 -8.90 27.76 11.47
CA ALA A 335 -9.35 26.37 11.64
C ALA A 335 -9.46 25.57 10.32
N HIS A 336 -9.12 26.18 9.16
CA HIS A 336 -9.21 25.48 7.89
C HIS A 336 -8.18 24.33 7.82
N PRO A 337 -8.52 23.14 7.27
CA PRO A 337 -7.62 21.98 7.22
C PRO A 337 -6.22 22.29 6.66
N ASP A 338 -6.12 23.07 5.58
CA ASP A 338 -4.84 23.46 4.99
C ASP A 338 -3.98 24.34 5.91
N THR A 339 -4.61 25.22 6.69
CA THR A 339 -3.93 26.05 7.69
C THR A 339 -3.41 25.16 8.82
N LEU A 340 -4.27 24.26 9.33
CA LEU A 340 -3.91 23.31 10.39
C LEU A 340 -2.81 22.34 9.97
N ASN A 341 -2.78 21.90 8.70
CA ASN A 341 -1.69 21.09 8.17
C ASN A 341 -0.37 21.86 8.13
N THR A 342 -0.39 23.13 7.73
CA THR A 342 0.81 23.98 7.73
C THR A 342 1.30 24.26 9.15
N MET A 343 0.38 24.48 10.10
CA MET A 343 0.71 24.62 11.52
C MET A 343 1.29 23.32 12.10
N TYR A 344 0.70 22.17 11.74
CA TYR A 344 1.22 20.86 12.14
C TYR A 344 2.66 20.65 11.66
N GLU A 345 2.93 20.93 10.38
CA GLU A 345 4.28 20.78 9.80
C GLU A 345 5.29 21.77 10.41
N LEU A 346 4.86 22.99 10.76
CA LEU A 346 5.69 23.93 11.50
C LEU A 346 6.01 23.44 12.92
N GLY A 347 5.02 22.86 13.61
CA GLY A 347 5.23 22.24 14.93
C GLY A 347 6.17 21.05 14.86
N PHE A 348 6.05 20.23 13.82
CA PHE A 348 6.97 19.13 13.53
C PHE A 348 8.42 19.64 13.33
N CYS A 349 8.62 20.65 12.49
CA CYS A 349 9.96 21.22 12.26
C CYS A 349 10.56 21.84 13.54
N TYR A 350 9.75 22.47 14.40
CA TYR A 350 10.22 22.96 15.69
C TYR A 350 10.63 21.85 16.64
N CYS A 351 9.88 20.73 16.67
CA CYS A 351 10.25 19.56 17.43
C CYS A 351 11.62 19.02 17.00
N ASP A 352 11.87 18.88 15.70
CA ASP A 352 13.13 18.35 15.16
C ASP A 352 14.36 19.20 15.54
N ILE A 353 14.19 20.51 15.70
CA ILE A 353 15.28 21.40 16.14
C ILE A 353 15.33 21.63 17.66
N GLY A 354 14.47 20.94 18.43
CA GLY A 354 14.44 21.00 19.89
C GLY A 354 13.70 22.21 20.49
N GLU A 355 12.92 22.95 19.71
CA GLU A 355 12.11 24.09 20.17
C GLU A 355 10.74 23.60 20.70
N PHE A 356 10.79 22.76 21.73
CA PHE A 356 9.63 22.01 22.23
C PHE A 356 8.47 22.89 22.71
N ASP A 357 8.75 24.03 23.36
CA ASP A 357 7.70 24.95 23.83
C ASP A 357 6.89 25.53 22.65
N GLN A 358 7.59 25.97 21.59
CA GLN A 358 6.94 26.52 20.40
C GLN A 358 6.15 25.45 19.66
N ALA A 359 6.70 24.23 19.58
CA ALA A 359 6.04 23.09 18.96
C ALA A 359 4.76 22.68 19.73
N ALA A 360 4.84 22.58 21.06
CA ALA A 360 3.73 22.18 21.92
C ALA A 360 2.58 23.19 21.90
N GLU A 361 2.87 24.50 21.96
CA GLU A 361 1.85 25.54 21.85
C GLU A 361 1.08 25.42 20.53
N LEU A 362 1.80 25.31 19.41
CA LEU A 362 1.21 25.24 18.09
C LEU A 362 0.40 23.96 17.88
N LEU A 363 0.92 22.80 18.30
CA LEU A 363 0.24 21.52 18.13
C LEU A 363 -0.94 21.34 19.07
N THR A 364 -0.91 21.94 20.26
CA THR A 364 -2.09 21.98 21.15
C THR A 364 -3.25 22.71 20.45
N GLU A 365 -2.95 23.84 19.79
CA GLU A 365 -3.95 24.57 19.00
C GLU A 365 -4.50 23.72 17.84
N VAL A 366 -3.60 23.03 17.11
CA VAL A 366 -3.99 22.12 16.01
C VAL A 366 -4.91 21.01 16.51
N VAL A 367 -4.58 20.35 17.62
CA VAL A 367 -5.39 19.27 18.19
C VAL A 367 -6.77 19.80 18.59
N ILE A 368 -6.86 20.95 19.24
CA ILE A 368 -8.15 21.55 19.63
C ILE A 368 -9.03 21.80 18.40
N HIS A 369 -8.48 22.44 17.36
CA HIS A 369 -9.25 22.71 16.15
C HIS A 369 -9.64 21.43 15.41
N ARG A 370 -8.72 20.48 15.21
CA ARG A 370 -9.05 19.21 14.55
C ARG A 370 -10.08 18.39 15.32
N THR A 371 -10.00 18.36 16.65
CA THR A 371 -11.02 17.71 17.49
C THR A 371 -12.40 18.35 17.31
N ASN A 372 -12.48 19.68 17.24
CA ASN A 372 -13.75 20.37 17.06
C ASN A 372 -14.36 20.18 15.67
N GLU A 373 -13.54 20.21 14.61
CA GLU A 373 -14.01 20.18 13.21
C GLU A 373 -14.18 18.75 12.66
N LEU A 374 -13.26 17.84 13.01
CA LEU A 374 -13.17 16.48 12.44
C LEU A 374 -13.55 15.38 13.45
N GLY A 375 -13.49 15.70 14.74
CA GLY A 375 -13.65 14.74 15.83
C GLY A 375 -12.31 14.18 16.34
N GLU A 376 -12.33 13.69 17.59
CA GLU A 376 -11.15 13.19 18.30
C GLU A 376 -10.52 11.96 17.62
N GLY A 377 -11.36 11.04 17.11
CA GLY A 377 -10.92 9.82 16.43
C GLY A 377 -10.48 9.99 14.97
N HIS A 378 -10.51 11.20 14.42
CA HIS A 378 -10.07 11.45 13.05
C HIS A 378 -8.56 11.24 12.92
N TYR A 379 -8.11 10.68 11.78
CA TYR A 379 -6.70 10.37 11.51
C TYR A 379 -5.78 11.56 11.84
N ASP A 380 -6.03 12.72 11.23
CA ASP A 380 -5.22 13.93 11.43
C ASP A 380 -5.21 14.42 12.90
N THR A 381 -6.29 14.21 13.64
CA THR A 381 -6.36 14.57 15.07
C THR A 381 -5.43 13.67 15.87
N THR A 382 -5.54 12.35 15.69
CA THR A 382 -4.70 11.38 16.41
C THR A 382 -3.22 11.52 16.06
N ILE A 383 -2.86 11.83 14.81
CA ILE A 383 -1.47 12.09 14.42
C ILE A 383 -0.92 13.34 15.13
N ALA A 384 -1.72 14.41 15.26
CA ALA A 384 -1.33 15.59 16.03
C ALA A 384 -1.18 15.30 17.53
N MET A 385 -2.07 14.50 18.12
CA MET A 385 -1.95 14.05 19.50
C MET A 385 -0.68 13.22 19.72
N SER A 386 -0.37 12.30 18.80
CA SER A 386 0.83 11.47 18.88
C SER A 386 2.11 12.31 18.82
N LEU A 387 2.16 13.32 17.95
CA LEU A 387 3.29 14.26 17.87
C LEU A 387 3.40 15.14 19.12
N LEU A 388 2.29 15.64 19.66
CA LEU A 388 2.29 16.41 20.90
C LEU A 388 2.79 15.57 22.09
N GLY A 389 2.36 14.30 22.16
CA GLY A 389 2.87 13.35 23.14
C GLY A 389 4.36 13.04 22.97
N TYR A 390 4.84 12.95 21.73
CA TYR A 390 6.27 12.81 21.44
C TYR A 390 7.08 14.01 21.92
N ILE A 391 6.58 15.24 21.75
CA ILE A 391 7.25 16.45 22.25
C ILE A 391 7.40 16.40 23.78
N TYR A 392 6.35 16.06 24.53
CA TYR A 392 6.46 15.92 25.98
C TYR A 392 7.40 14.80 26.41
N LEU A 393 7.47 13.70 25.63
CA LEU A 393 8.44 12.63 25.85
C LEU A 393 9.88 13.14 25.72
N GLU A 394 10.20 13.88 24.66
CA GLU A 394 11.53 14.45 24.44
C GLU A 394 11.89 15.54 25.47
N SER A 395 10.89 16.27 25.98
CA SER A 395 11.05 17.18 27.14
C SER A 395 11.24 16.46 28.48
N GLY A 396 11.11 15.13 28.53
CA GLY A 396 11.23 14.33 29.76
C GLY A 396 9.97 14.29 30.64
N GLU A 397 8.86 14.86 30.17
CA GLU A 397 7.58 14.95 30.88
C GLU A 397 6.71 13.72 30.59
N LEU A 398 7.15 12.55 31.07
CA LEU A 398 6.56 11.25 30.71
C LEU A 398 5.06 11.14 31.03
N ASP A 399 4.60 11.74 32.13
CA ASP A 399 3.18 11.70 32.51
C ASP A 399 2.30 12.57 31.61
N GLU A 400 2.82 13.73 31.15
CA GLU A 400 2.11 14.55 30.15
C GLU A 400 2.12 13.87 28.79
N ALA A 401 3.22 13.25 28.39
CA ALA A 401 3.31 12.47 27.16
C ALA A 401 2.24 11.36 27.11
N LEU A 402 2.04 10.63 28.22
CA LEU A 402 1.02 9.58 28.33
C LEU A 402 -0.42 10.10 28.14
N LYS A 403 -0.73 11.33 28.56
CA LYS A 403 -2.07 11.93 28.37
C LYS A 403 -2.43 12.10 26.89
N TRP A 404 -1.43 12.21 26.02
CA TRP A 404 -1.63 12.37 24.58
C TRP A 404 -1.44 11.06 23.83
N LEU A 405 -0.40 10.28 24.17
CA LEU A 405 -0.06 9.04 23.47
C LEU A 405 -1.08 7.93 23.72
N GLN A 406 -1.59 7.76 24.95
CA GLN A 406 -2.52 6.68 25.25
C GLN A 406 -3.86 6.85 24.52
N PRO A 407 -4.55 8.00 24.57
CA PRO A 407 -5.79 8.18 23.80
C PRO A 407 -5.55 8.11 22.29
N SER A 408 -4.45 8.68 21.79
CA SER A 408 -4.08 8.58 20.38
C SER A 408 -3.92 7.12 19.95
N TYR A 409 -3.24 6.31 20.76
CA TYR A 409 -3.04 4.89 20.48
C TYR A 409 -4.37 4.13 20.46
N ASP A 410 -5.23 4.32 21.46
CA ASP A 410 -6.51 3.61 21.56
C ASP A 410 -7.44 3.94 20.38
N LEU A 411 -7.47 5.21 19.95
CA LEU A 411 -8.23 5.66 18.79
C LEU A 411 -7.65 5.10 17.48
N GLN A 412 -6.33 5.17 17.28
CA GLN A 412 -5.68 4.62 16.09
C GLN A 412 -5.84 3.09 16.01
N LEU A 413 -5.72 2.39 17.12
CA LEU A 413 -5.95 0.95 17.19
C LEU A 413 -7.40 0.61 16.79
N THR A 414 -8.37 1.41 17.24
CA THR A 414 -9.79 1.19 16.94
C THR A 414 -10.13 1.48 15.47
N HIS A 415 -9.57 2.54 14.88
CA HIS A 415 -9.94 3.01 13.55
C HIS A 415 -9.05 2.48 12.42
N LEU A 416 -7.75 2.32 12.67
CA LEU A 416 -6.74 1.92 11.68
C LEU A 416 -6.25 0.48 11.89
N GLY A 417 -6.33 -0.04 13.12
CA GLY A 417 -5.78 -1.34 13.50
C GLY A 417 -4.30 -1.29 13.91
N ASP A 418 -3.81 -2.43 14.38
CA ASP A 418 -2.45 -2.61 14.93
C ASP A 418 -1.36 -2.72 13.87
N ASP A 419 -1.76 -3.03 12.63
CA ASP A 419 -0.88 -3.24 11.48
C ASP A 419 -0.66 -1.95 10.66
N HIS A 420 -1.30 -0.83 11.02
CA HIS A 420 -1.16 0.45 10.35
C HIS A 420 0.11 1.22 10.81
N PRO A 421 0.90 1.84 9.91
CA PRO A 421 2.14 2.53 10.25
C PRO A 421 2.01 3.63 11.31
N ALA A 422 0.92 4.41 11.27
CA ALA A 422 0.66 5.44 12.27
C ALA A 422 0.48 4.86 13.67
N THR A 423 -0.29 3.78 13.79
CA THR A 423 -0.45 3.06 15.06
C THR A 423 0.89 2.52 15.53
N GLY A 424 1.69 1.94 14.64
CA GLY A 424 3.05 1.47 14.95
C GLY A 424 3.98 2.57 15.47
N ARG A 425 3.93 3.78 14.90
CA ARG A 425 4.69 4.93 15.41
C ARG A 425 4.26 5.34 16.81
N THR A 426 2.95 5.44 17.04
CA THR A 426 2.41 5.78 18.38
C THR A 426 2.71 4.68 19.40
N MET A 427 2.68 3.39 19.02
CA MET A 427 3.11 2.28 19.87
C MET A 427 4.58 2.43 20.30
N ASN A 428 5.48 2.79 19.38
CA ASN A 428 6.89 3.03 19.71
C ASN A 428 7.05 4.17 20.71
N ASN A 429 6.33 5.28 20.51
CA ASN A 429 6.39 6.44 21.41
C ASN A 429 5.80 6.12 22.79
N LEU A 430 4.69 5.39 22.84
CA LEU A 430 4.09 4.92 24.09
C LEU A 430 5.03 3.95 24.84
N ALA A 431 5.72 3.09 24.10
CA ALA A 431 6.74 2.20 24.66
C ALA A 431 7.94 2.96 25.23
N LEU A 432 8.41 4.02 24.56
CA LEU A 432 9.45 4.92 25.08
C LEU A 432 9.02 5.57 26.41
N CYS A 433 7.76 6.00 26.55
CA CYS A 433 7.27 6.51 27.83
C CYS A 433 7.34 5.46 28.95
N TYR A 434 6.86 4.23 28.69
CA TYR A 434 6.89 3.17 29.70
C TYR A 434 8.31 2.71 30.04
N ASP A 435 9.20 2.64 29.06
CA ASP A 435 10.61 2.33 29.23
C ASP A 435 11.31 3.39 30.09
N GLY A 436 11.05 4.68 29.84
CA GLY A 436 11.52 5.79 30.67
C GLY A 436 11.01 5.73 32.13
N GLN A 437 9.83 5.14 32.34
CA GLN A 437 9.27 4.86 33.67
C GLN A 437 9.78 3.54 34.29
N GLY A 438 10.62 2.77 33.59
CA GLY A 438 11.12 1.45 34.02
C GLY A 438 10.08 0.32 33.94
N ARG A 439 8.96 0.52 33.22
CA ARG A 439 7.85 -0.42 33.05
C ARG A 439 8.03 -1.28 31.80
N TYR A 440 9.07 -2.11 31.81
CA TYR A 440 9.48 -2.93 30.65
C TYR A 440 8.43 -3.98 30.23
N ASP A 441 7.61 -4.43 31.18
CA ASP A 441 6.50 -5.36 30.96
C ASP A 441 5.45 -4.78 29.98
N LEU A 442 5.28 -3.45 29.98
CA LEU A 442 4.39 -2.75 29.05
C LEU A 442 5.12 -2.27 27.79
N ALA A 443 6.39 -1.86 27.91
CA ALA A 443 7.16 -1.34 26.80
C ALA A 443 7.51 -2.42 25.75
N LEU A 444 8.00 -3.58 26.18
CA LEU A 444 8.54 -4.60 25.27
C LEU A 444 7.51 -5.16 24.26
N PRO A 445 6.25 -5.44 24.63
CA PRO A 445 5.23 -5.86 23.66
C PRO A 445 4.95 -4.79 22.60
N LEU A 446 4.87 -3.52 23.02
CA LEU A 446 4.61 -2.39 22.13
C LEU A 446 5.78 -2.16 21.17
N TYR A 447 7.02 -2.17 21.66
CA TYR A 447 8.21 -2.08 20.81
C TYR A 447 8.28 -3.20 19.77
N ARG A 448 8.00 -4.45 20.20
CA ARG A 448 8.00 -5.60 19.27
C ARG A 448 6.99 -5.42 18.16
N LYS A 449 5.76 -4.99 18.50
CA LYS A 449 4.70 -4.78 17.52
C LYS A 449 5.01 -3.59 16.60
N ALA A 450 5.51 -2.48 17.15
CA ALA A 450 5.92 -1.32 16.38
C ALA A 450 7.03 -1.67 15.37
N HIS A 451 8.04 -2.44 15.81
CA HIS A 451 9.12 -2.90 14.94
C HIS A 451 8.62 -3.87 13.85
N GLU A 452 7.76 -4.84 14.19
CA GLU A 452 7.14 -5.74 13.22
C GLU A 452 6.36 -4.95 12.15
N THR A 453 5.52 -4.00 12.57
CA THR A 453 4.73 -3.15 11.65
C THR A 453 5.64 -2.30 10.76
N SER A 454 6.67 -1.66 11.33
CA SER A 454 7.64 -0.84 10.59
C SER A 454 8.40 -1.66 9.56
N ARG A 455 8.94 -2.82 9.96
CA ARG A 455 9.69 -3.72 9.06
C ARG A 455 8.81 -4.26 7.93
N ARG A 456 7.55 -4.58 8.22
CA ARG A 456 6.58 -5.08 7.24
C ARG A 456 6.25 -4.03 6.19
N VAL A 457 6.05 -2.77 6.60
CA VAL A 457 5.62 -1.70 5.68
C VAL A 457 6.79 -1.06 4.95
N PHE A 458 7.86 -0.73 5.66
CA PHE A 458 8.97 0.05 5.12
C PHE A 458 10.21 -0.78 4.78
N GLY A 459 10.39 -1.94 5.42
CA GLY A 459 11.52 -2.83 5.21
C GLY A 459 12.67 -2.58 6.18
N GLU A 460 13.61 -3.52 6.26
CA GLU A 460 14.67 -3.58 7.28
C GLU A 460 15.53 -2.32 7.37
N LYS A 461 15.85 -1.70 6.22
CA LYS A 461 16.79 -0.57 6.12
C LYS A 461 16.13 0.81 6.29
N HIS A 462 14.82 0.85 6.55
CA HIS A 462 14.15 2.12 6.69
C HIS A 462 14.48 2.74 8.06
N PRO A 463 14.73 4.06 8.16
CA PRO A 463 15.10 4.70 9.42
C PRO A 463 14.12 4.44 10.56
N SER A 464 12.81 4.41 10.28
CA SER A 464 11.79 4.07 11.29
C SER A 464 11.84 2.60 11.75
N THR A 465 12.35 1.69 10.92
CA THR A 465 12.52 0.28 11.31
C THR A 465 13.76 0.14 12.19
N GLU A 466 14.87 0.75 11.81
CA GLU A 466 16.10 0.80 12.61
C GLU A 466 15.85 1.44 13.98
N ALA A 467 15.21 2.62 14.04
CA ALA A 467 14.90 3.28 15.30
C ALA A 467 14.04 2.42 16.24
N SER A 468 12.99 1.78 15.70
CA SER A 468 12.13 0.88 16.49
C SER A 468 12.88 -0.37 17.00
N TRP A 469 13.84 -0.87 16.22
CA TRP A 469 14.70 -1.98 16.61
C TRP A 469 15.65 -1.58 17.73
N ASP A 470 16.32 -0.44 17.60
CA ASP A 470 17.25 0.07 18.60
C ASP A 470 16.56 0.29 19.95
N ASN A 471 15.36 0.86 19.92
CA ASN A 471 14.55 1.03 21.13
C ASN A 471 14.18 -0.32 21.77
N LEU A 472 13.69 -1.28 20.97
CA LEU A 472 13.38 -2.64 21.45
C LEU A 472 14.61 -3.32 22.07
N HIS A 473 15.75 -3.21 21.40
CA HIS A 473 17.00 -3.83 21.82
C HIS A 473 17.49 -3.23 23.14
N ALA A 474 17.53 -1.90 23.22
CA ALA A 474 17.95 -1.18 24.41
C ALA A 474 17.05 -1.49 25.62
N ALA A 475 15.73 -1.49 25.43
CA ALA A 475 14.77 -1.85 26.47
C ALA A 475 14.94 -3.32 26.93
N THR A 476 15.21 -4.24 26.01
CA THR A 476 15.45 -5.66 26.33
C THR A 476 16.71 -5.83 27.19
N LEU A 477 17.78 -5.10 26.88
CA LEU A 477 19.00 -5.12 27.69
C LEU A 477 18.77 -4.54 29.09
N ARG A 478 18.08 -3.39 29.19
CA ARG A 478 17.73 -2.78 30.47
C ARG A 478 16.86 -3.68 31.35
N SER A 479 15.83 -4.32 30.77
CA SER A 479 14.96 -5.26 31.48
C SER A 479 15.73 -6.45 32.05
N ARG A 480 16.64 -7.05 31.26
CA ARG A 480 17.46 -8.19 31.73
C ARG A 480 18.42 -7.81 32.86
N LEU A 481 18.98 -6.59 32.81
CA LEU A 481 19.84 -6.10 33.89
C LEU A 481 19.07 -5.97 35.20
N LEU A 482 17.86 -5.41 35.17
CA LEU A 482 16.97 -5.35 36.33
C LEU A 482 16.69 -6.73 36.93
N ASP A 483 16.33 -7.70 36.09
CA ASP A 483 16.08 -9.08 36.54
C ASP A 483 17.33 -9.74 37.15
N SER A 484 18.52 -9.46 36.60
CA SER A 484 19.77 -9.98 37.16
C SER A 484 20.13 -9.38 38.52
N THR A 485 19.84 -8.08 38.72
CA THR A 485 20.09 -7.39 39.99
C THR A 485 19.08 -7.73 41.08
N SER A 486 17.84 -8.06 40.72
CA SER A 486 16.82 -8.51 41.66
C SER A 486 17.13 -9.91 42.18
N LEU A 487 17.63 -10.80 41.31
CA LEU A 487 18.10 -12.14 41.68
C LEU A 487 19.37 -12.12 42.55
N SER A 488 20.30 -11.18 42.34
CA SER A 488 21.51 -11.07 43.17
C SER A 488 21.24 -10.49 44.56
N ASN A 489 20.16 -9.71 44.73
CA ASN A 489 19.79 -9.10 46.02
C ASN A 489 18.81 -9.97 46.84
N SER A 490 18.29 -11.06 46.28
CA SER A 490 17.40 -12.00 46.97
C SER A 490 18.10 -13.13 47.73
N ASP A 491 19.44 -13.19 47.73
CA ASP A 491 20.24 -14.09 48.57
C ASP A 491 20.95 -13.34 49.72
N PRO A 492 20.29 -13.11 50.87
CA PRO A 492 20.98 -12.92 52.14
C PRO A 492 21.02 -14.25 52.89
N SER A 493 22.18 -14.90 52.88
CA SER A 493 22.53 -16.03 53.76
C SER A 493 22.56 -15.64 55.22
#